data_AF-A0A1Q9ACU1-F1
#
_entry.id   AF-A0A1Q9ACU1-F1
#
_cell.length_a   1.000
_cell.length_b   1.000
_cell.length_c   1.000
_cell.angle_alpha   90.00
_cell.angle_beta   90.00
_cell.angle_gamma   90.00
#
_symmetry.space_group_name_H-M   'P 1'
#
loop_
_entity.id
_entity.type
_entity.pdbx_description
1 polymer ?
#
loop_
_entity_poly.entity_id
_entity_poly.type
_entity_poly.pdbx_seq_one_letter_code
_entity_poly.pdbx_strand_id
1 'polypeptide(L)' 'MTIPETAEFFRASRGHIYNLLRRGDLDAVKVGGRTLVRRTDAEALIDRSAGAFRPGPKRKRRKMALKAAEVDIFG' A
#
# COMPACT_ATOMS: atom_id res chain seq x y z
N MET A 1 5.48 16.22 4.06
CA MET A 1 4.12 15.97 3.55
C MET A 1 3.38 15.08 4.52
N THR A 2 2.13 15.38 4.83
CA THR A 2 1.27 14.50 5.63
C THR A 2 0.87 13.25 4.85
N ILE A 3 0.29 12.24 5.51
CA ILE A 3 -0.21 11.04 4.82
C ILE A 3 -1.25 11.37 3.73
N PRO A 4 -2.25 12.25 3.96
CA PRO A 4 -3.17 12.68 2.90
C PRO A 4 -2.45 13.36 1.72
N GLU A 5 -1.56 14.31 1.97
CA GLU A 5 -0.78 14.99 0.92
C GLU A 5 0.08 14.01 0.12
N THR A 6 0.68 13.03 0.80
CA THR A 6 1.48 11.99 0.14
C THR A 6 0.58 11.13 -0.75
N ALA A 7 -0.61 10.75 -0.29
CA ALA A 7 -1.57 10.00 -1.10
C ALA A 7 -1.99 10.76 -2.37
N GLU A 8 -2.23 12.07 -2.24
CA GLU A 8 -2.51 12.96 -3.37
C GLU A 8 -1.32 13.06 -4.33
N PHE A 9 -0.11 13.22 -3.79
CA PHE A 9 1.13 13.29 -4.58
C PHE A 9 1.36 12.02 -5.42
N PHE A 10 1.17 10.84 -4.82
CA PHE A 10 1.29 9.55 -5.52
C PHE A 10 0.07 9.19 -6.38
N ARG A 11 -1.02 9.98 -6.36
CA ARG A 11 -2.33 9.64 -6.94
C ARG A 11 -2.83 8.25 -6.50
N ALA A 12 -2.65 7.94 -5.22
CA ALA A 12 -2.94 6.64 -4.64
C ALA A 12 -3.86 6.77 -3.41
N SER A 13 -4.37 5.63 -2.93
CA SER A 13 -5.16 5.61 -1.69
C SER A 13 -4.26 5.74 -0.46
N ARG A 14 -4.80 6.25 0.65
CA ARG A 14 -4.07 6.29 1.94
C ARG A 14 -3.60 4.90 2.38
N GLY A 15 -4.41 3.87 2.13
CA GLY A 15 -4.06 2.48 2.40
C GLY A 15 -2.83 2.02 1.60
N HIS A 16 -2.66 2.50 0.36
CA HIS A 16 -1.45 2.25 -0.41
C HIS A 16 -0.22 2.89 0.26
N ILE A 17 -0.33 4.13 0.71
CA ILE A 17 0.77 4.80 1.45
C ILE A 17 1.13 4.02 2.71
N TYR A 18 0.15 3.61 3.52
CA TYR A 18 0.41 2.77 4.70
C TYR A 18 1.06 1.42 4.36
N ASN A 19 0.72 0.83 3.21
CA ASN A 19 1.39 -0.38 2.74
C ASN A 19 2.87 -0.12 2.38
N LEU A 20 3.17 0.99 1.71
CA LEU A 20 4.56 1.38 1.41
C LEU A 20 5.36 1.58 2.70
N LEU A 21 4.80 2.30 3.68
CA LEU A 21 5.41 2.49 5.00
C LEU A 21 5.62 1.15 5.72
N ARG A 22 4.61 0.27 5.72
CA ARG A 22 4.69 -1.05 6.37
C ARG A 22 5.72 -1.97 5.72
N ARG A 23 5.93 -1.86 4.41
CA ARG A 23 6.91 -2.64 3.65
C ARG A 23 8.33 -2.07 3.75
N GLY A 24 8.49 -0.84 4.24
CA GLY A 24 9.77 -0.12 4.23
C GLY A 24 10.14 0.43 2.86
N ASP A 25 9.20 0.53 1.92
CA ASP A 25 9.44 1.13 0.60
C ASP A 25 9.45 2.67 0.66
N LEU A 26 8.87 3.23 1.73
CA LEU A 26 8.77 4.66 1.97
C LEU A 26 9.03 4.95 3.45
N ASP A 27 9.85 5.95 3.72
CA ASP A 27 10.17 6.37 5.08
C ASP A 27 9.24 7.50 5.56
N ALA A 28 8.97 7.50 6.86
CA ALA A 28 8.23 8.56 7.51
C ALA A 28 8.75 8.83 8.91
N VAL A 29 8.62 10.09 9.33
CA VAL A 29 8.96 10.55 10.68
C VAL A 29 7.70 10.97 11.41
N LYS A 30 7.59 10.60 12.70
CA LYS A 30 6.57 11.17 13.58
C LYS A 30 7.03 12.52 14.10
N VAL A 31 6.23 13.55 13.85
CA VAL A 31 6.43 14.90 14.40
C VAL A 31 5.16 15.28 15.16
N GLY A 32 5.24 15.21 16.49
CA GLY A 32 4.07 15.31 17.36
C GLY A 32 3.06 14.21 17.08
N GLY A 33 1.79 14.59 16.87
CA GLY A 33 0.71 13.66 16.52
C GLY A 33 0.61 13.30 15.03
N ARG A 34 1.53 13.76 14.18
CA ARG A 34 1.45 13.60 12.72
C ARG A 34 2.59 12.72 12.20
N THR A 35 2.26 11.89 11.21
CA THR A 35 3.24 11.16 10.40
C THR A 35 3.54 11.95 9.15
N LEU A 36 4.82 12.25 8.92
CA LEU A 36 5.28 13.04 7.80
C LEU A 36 6.27 12.26 6.93
N VAL A 37 6.08 12.36 5.62
CA VAL A 37 6.98 11.84 4.59
C VAL A 37 7.79 13.01 4.02
N ARG A 38 9.10 12.85 3.84
CA ARG A 38 9.92 13.85 3.14
C ARG A 38 9.59 13.81 1.65
N ARG A 39 9.47 14.99 1.03
CA ARG A 39 9.17 15.09 -0.40
C ARG A 39 10.23 14.42 -1.27
N THR A 40 11.49 14.59 -0.91
CA THR A 40 12.64 13.98 -1.61
C THR A 40 12.56 12.46 -1.63
N ASP A 41 12.11 11.83 -0.55
CA ASP A 41 12.02 10.37 -0.45
C ASP A 41 10.86 9.84 -1.32
N ALA A 42 9.76 10.60 -1.38
CA ALA A 42 8.64 10.32 -2.27
C ALA A 42 9.03 10.43 -3.75
N GLU A 43 9.75 11.49 -4.13
CA GLU A 43 10.27 11.68 -5.49
C GLU A 43 11.25 10.57 -5.87
N ALA A 44 12.20 10.25 -4.99
CA ALA A 44 13.15 9.16 -5.20
C ALA A 44 12.49 7.79 -5.38
N LEU A 45 11.33 7.56 -4.76
CA LEU A 45 10.55 6.34 -4.96
C LEU A 45 9.89 6.30 -6.35
N ILE A 46 9.36 7.43 -6.83
CA ILE A 46 8.80 7.56 -8.18
C ILE A 46 9.89 7.29 -9.21
N ASP A 47 11.05 7.93 -9.07
CA ASP A 47 12.18 7.79 -9.99
C ASP A 47 12.68 6.35 -10.05
N ARG A 48 12.82 5.66 -8.90
CA ARG A 48 13.17 4.24 -8.86
C ARG A 48 12.12 3.34 -9.50
N SER A 49 10.86 3.74 -9.48
CA SER A 49 9.72 2.93 -9.96
C SER A 49 9.36 3.21 -11.42
N ALA A 50 10.01 4.19 -12.08
CA ALA A 50 9.72 4.63 -13.44
C ALA A 50 10.00 3.60 -14.56
N GLY A 51 10.23 2.33 -14.21
CA GLY A 51 10.30 1.23 -15.17
C GLY A 51 8.94 0.94 -15.83
N ALA A 52 8.94 0.06 -16.84
CA ALA A 52 7.72 -0.32 -17.55
C ALA A 52 6.68 -0.93 -16.60
N PHE A 53 5.56 -0.22 -16.39
CA PHE A 53 4.42 -0.74 -15.66
C PHE A 53 3.94 -2.03 -16.33
N ARG A 54 4.01 -3.14 -15.60
CA ARG A 54 3.43 -4.42 -16.00
C ARG A 54 2.19 -4.66 -15.15
N PRO A 55 0.97 -4.57 -15.72
CA PRO A 55 -0.22 -4.87 -14.95
C PRO A 55 -0.14 -6.33 -14.48
N GLY A 56 -0.12 -6.52 -13.15
CA GLY A 56 -0.25 -7.85 -12.57
C GLY A 56 -1.61 -8.45 -12.90
N PRO A 57 -1.74 -9.79 -12.99
CA PRO A 57 -3.03 -10.43 -13.24
C PRO A 57 -4.03 -9.99 -12.17
N LYS A 58 -5.25 -9.57 -12.58
CA LYS A 58 -6.30 -9.17 -11.65
C LYS A 58 -6.55 -10.34 -10.69
N ARG A 59 -6.18 -10.17 -9.42
CA ARG A 59 -6.30 -11.19 -8.39
C ARG A 59 -7.80 -11.51 -8.23
N LYS A 60 -8.27 -12.66 -8.73
CA LYS A 60 -9.61 -13.16 -8.42
C LYS A 60 -9.68 -13.27 -6.89
N ARG A 61 -10.41 -12.36 -6.25
CA ARG A 61 -10.66 -12.37 -4.80
C ARG A 61 -11.15 -13.78 -4.48
N ARG A 62 -10.31 -14.59 -3.81
CA ARG A 62 -10.58 -16.01 -3.55
C ARG A 62 -11.96 -16.11 -2.87
N LYS A 63 -12.99 -16.53 -3.62
CA LYS A 63 -14.13 -17.23 -3.04
C LYS A 63 -13.62 -18.60 -2.59
N MET A 64 -12.90 -18.62 -1.48
CA MET A 64 -12.31 -19.85 -0.91
C MET A 64 -12.23 -19.80 0.62
N ALA A 65 -12.85 -18.79 1.26
CA ALA A 65 -13.23 -18.87 2.66
C ALA A 65 -14.61 -19.55 2.84
N LEU A 66 -15.39 -19.71 1.77
CA LEU A 66 -16.75 -20.28 1.84
C LEU A 66 -16.79 -21.82 1.80
N LYS A 67 -15.71 -22.49 1.37
CA LYS A 67 -15.71 -23.96 1.21
C LYS A 67 -15.12 -24.72 2.40
N ALA A 68 -14.34 -24.05 3.27
CA ALA A 68 -13.79 -24.68 4.47
C ALA A 68 -14.85 -24.86 5.58
N ALA A 69 -15.79 -23.92 5.71
CA ALA A 69 -16.82 -23.97 6.75
C ALA A 69 -17.96 -24.98 6.49
N GLU A 70 -18.08 -25.53 5.28
CA GLU A 70 -19.12 -26.54 4.95
C GLU A 70 -18.67 -27.97 5.34
N VAL A 71 -17.37 -28.21 5.49
CA VAL A 71 -16.80 -29.54 5.75
C VAL A 71 -16.78 -29.89 7.25
N ASP A 72 -16.89 -28.89 8.14
CA ASP A 72 -16.85 -29.07 9.60
C ASP A 72 -18.24 -29.37 10.23
N ILE A 73 -19.32 -29.43 9.45
CA ILE A 73 -20.69 -29.71 9.96
C ILE A 73 -21.08 -31.19 9.85
N PHE A 74 -20.35 -31.99 9.06
CA PHE A 74 -20.57 -33.43 8.88
C PHE A 74 -19.32 -34.28 9.19
N GLY A 75 -18.51 -33.83 10.15
CA GLY A 75 -17.36 -34.57 10.70
C GLY A 75 -17.62 -35.02 12.12
#